data_AF-A0A519YRW7-F1
#
_entry.id   AF-A0A519YRW7-F1
#
_cell.length_a   1.000
_cell.length_b   1.000
_cell.length_c   1.000
_cell.angle_alpha   90.00
_cell.angle_beta   90.00
_cell.angle_gamma   90.00
#
_symmetry.space_group_name_H-M   'P 1'
#
loop_
_entity.id
_entity.type
_entity.pdbx_description
1 polymer ?
#
loop_
_entity_poly.entity_id
_entity_poly.type
_entity_poly.pdbx_seq_one_letter_code
_entity_poly.pdbx_strand_id
1 'polypeptide(L)'
;MLQLMTTKRIGRRQFHFTVEGKNFHEVVAEYDRLSFQDVAACGLCGSDNLDLTSRVAQGKFKYTSVKCKDCKGDLTFGKREDDDQTYFLRRKESGELDWRPFEKRTEQ
;
A
#
# COMPACT_ATOMS: atom_id res chain seq x y z
N MET A 1 -21.76 4.11 -16.26
CA MET A 1 -20.37 3.99 -15.80
C MET A 1 -20.22 4.92 -14.61
N LEU A 2 -19.82 4.39 -13.47
CA LEU A 2 -19.65 5.13 -12.22
C LEU A 2 -18.15 5.20 -11.91
N GLN A 3 -17.74 6.31 -11.31
CA GLN A 3 -16.35 6.56 -10.92
C GLN A 3 -16.30 6.97 -9.45
N LEU A 4 -15.25 6.53 -8.75
CA LEU A 4 -14.93 6.96 -7.39
C LEU A 4 -13.46 7.39 -7.37
N MET A 5 -13.22 8.61 -6.89
CA MET A 5 -11.86 9.07 -6.60
C MET A 5 -11.52 8.78 -5.14
N THR A 6 -10.42 8.09 -4.92
CA THR A 6 -9.88 7.83 -3.59
C THR A 6 -8.47 8.37 -3.48
N THR A 7 -8.11 8.88 -2.31
CA THR A 7 -6.79 9.43 -2.05
C THR A 7 -6.13 8.61 -0.95
N LYS A 8 -4.87 8.22 -1.18
CA LYS A 8 -4.03 7.59 -0.16
C LYS A 8 -2.82 8.48 0.10
N ARG A 9 -2.49 8.67 1.37
CA ARG A 9 -1.28 9.37 1.79
C ARG A 9 -0.15 8.36 2.00
N ILE A 10 0.97 8.59 1.33
CA ILE A 10 2.19 7.79 1.50
C ILE A 10 3.33 8.77 1.77
N GLY A 11 3.78 8.81 3.02
CA GLY A 11 4.74 9.78 3.51
C GLY A 11 4.19 11.20 3.43
N ARG A 12 4.99 12.06 2.82
CA ARG A 12 4.63 13.44 2.47
C ARG A 12 3.81 13.59 1.18
N ARG A 13 3.59 12.52 0.42
CA ARG A 13 2.89 12.56 -0.89
C ARG A 13 1.44 12.06 -0.76
N GLN A 14 0.56 12.64 -1.59
CA GLN A 14 -0.79 12.13 -1.80
C GLN A 14 -0.86 11.47 -3.18
N PHE A 15 -1.51 10.30 -3.23
CA PHE A 15 -1.74 9.54 -4.44
C PHE A 15 -3.24 9.47 -4.67
N HIS A 16 -3.67 9.96 -5.83
CA HIS A 16 -5.08 9.93 -6.23
C HIS A 16 -5.28 8.73 -7.16
N PHE A 17 -6.25 7.89 -6.81
CA PHE A 17 -6.67 6.75 -7.60
C PHE A 17 -8.11 6.98 -8.04
N THR A 18 -8.37 6.76 -9.32
CA THR A 18 -9.74 6.72 -9.85
C THR A 18 -10.09 5.26 -10.08
N VAL A 19 -11.14 4.79 -9.42
CA VAL A 19 -11.71 3.44 -9.67
C VAL A 19 -13.00 3.59 -10.45
N GLU A 20 -13.25 2.67 -11.37
CA GLU A 20 -14.38 2.72 -12.29
C GLU A 20 -15.11 1.38 -12.32
N GLY A 21 -16.44 1.43 -12.50
CA GLY A 21 -17.27 0.23 -12.56
C GLY A 21 -18.58 0.47 -13.32
N LYS A 22 -19.23 -0.62 -13.73
CA LYS A 22 -20.51 -0.54 -14.45
C LYS A 22 -21.67 -0.16 -13.52
N ASN A 23 -21.59 -0.55 -12.26
CA ASN A 23 -22.57 -0.29 -11.21
C ASN A 23 -21.85 0.01 -9.87
N PHE A 24 -22.63 0.37 -8.85
CA PHE A 24 -22.08 0.74 -7.55
C PHE A 24 -21.31 -0.41 -6.88
N HIS A 25 -21.80 -1.65 -6.99
CA HIS A 25 -21.14 -2.81 -6.42
C HIS A 25 -19.75 -3.03 -7.00
N GLU A 26 -19.59 -2.92 -8.32
CA GLU A 26 -18.27 -3.03 -8.98
C GLU A 26 -17.31 -1.92 -8.54
N VAL A 27 -17.76 -0.68 -8.44
CA VAL A 27 -16.93 0.44 -7.97
C VAL A 27 -16.40 0.21 -6.55
N VAL A 28 -17.27 -0.27 -5.65
CA VAL A 28 -16.88 -0.59 -4.27
C VAL A 28 -15.92 -1.79 -4.25
N ALA A 29 -16.18 -2.83 -5.04
CA ALA A 29 -15.29 -3.98 -5.13
C ALA A 29 -13.88 -3.60 -5.63
N GLU A 30 -13.78 -2.73 -6.64
CA GLU A 30 -12.49 -2.21 -7.14
C GLU A 30 -11.79 -1.31 -6.11
N TYR A 31 -12.55 -0.52 -5.35
CA TYR A 31 -12.00 0.24 -4.21
C TYR A 31 -11.43 -0.68 -3.13
N ASP A 32 -12.13 -1.74 -2.78
CA ASP A 32 -11.71 -2.72 -1.77
C ASP A 32 -10.42 -3.45 -2.16
N ARG A 33 -10.08 -3.53 -3.45
CA ARG A 33 -8.78 -4.06 -3.91
C ARG A 33 -7.59 -3.22 -3.47
N LEU A 34 -7.78 -1.94 -3.17
CA LEU A 34 -6.79 -1.05 -2.55
C LEU A 34 -6.89 -1.16 -1.02
N SER A 35 -6.81 -2.39 -0.50
CA SER A 35 -7.01 -2.77 0.91
C SER A 35 -5.80 -2.40 1.79
N PHE A 36 -5.30 -1.17 1.68
CA PHE A 36 -4.30 -0.61 2.57
C PHE A 36 -4.70 0.79 3.03
N GLN A 37 -4.31 1.12 4.26
CA GLN A 37 -4.49 2.46 4.84
C GLN A 37 -3.33 3.38 4.45
N ASP A 38 -3.44 4.66 4.82
CA ASP A 38 -2.36 5.62 4.66
C ASP A 38 -1.08 5.14 5.37
N VAL A 39 0.06 5.38 4.73
CA VAL A 39 1.39 5.05 5.27
C VAL A 39 2.11 6.35 5.59
N ALA A 40 1.92 6.88 6.79
CA ALA A 40 2.41 8.22 7.13
C ALA A 40 3.95 8.35 7.18
N ALA A 41 4.66 7.31 7.61
CA ALA A 41 6.11 7.33 7.78
C ALA A 41 6.73 5.93 7.67
N CYS A 42 8.03 5.87 7.46
CA CYS A 42 8.79 4.62 7.44
C CYS A 42 8.76 3.96 8.83
N GLY A 43 8.27 2.73 8.91
CA GLY A 43 8.28 1.95 10.16
C GLY A 43 9.69 1.66 10.72
N LEU A 44 10.76 1.83 9.93
CA LEU A 44 12.13 1.56 10.35
C LEU A 44 12.87 2.80 10.87
N CYS A 45 12.79 3.92 10.14
CA CYS A 45 13.56 5.14 10.47
C CYS A 45 12.70 6.37 10.75
N GLY A 46 11.37 6.26 10.66
CA GLY A 46 10.44 7.38 10.90
C GLY A 46 10.39 8.45 9.81
N SER A 47 11.18 8.32 8.74
CA SER A 47 11.15 9.27 7.61
C SER A 47 9.83 9.24 6.84
N ASP A 48 9.33 10.41 6.46
CA ASP A 48 8.18 10.58 5.57
C ASP A 48 8.57 10.63 4.08
N ASN A 49 9.86 10.47 3.77
CA ASN A 49 10.39 10.44 2.41
C ASN A 49 10.15 9.06 1.78
N LEU A 50 8.88 8.75 1.63
CA LEU A 50 8.37 7.51 1.05
C LEU A 50 7.96 7.71 -0.40
N ASP A 51 8.04 6.63 -1.16
CA ASP A 51 7.65 6.59 -2.56
C ASP A 51 6.92 5.29 -2.88
N LEU A 52 5.92 5.36 -3.77
CA LEU A 52 5.21 4.19 -4.26
C LEU A 52 5.90 3.71 -5.53
N THR A 53 6.34 2.46 -5.55
CA THR A 53 7.10 1.91 -6.67
C THR A 53 6.52 0.60 -7.16
N SER A 54 6.55 0.38 -8.47
CA SER A 54 6.22 -0.88 -9.12
C SER A 54 7.48 -1.47 -9.78
N ARG A 55 7.72 -2.77 -9.61
CA ARG A 55 8.84 -3.48 -10.27
C ARG A 55 8.41 -4.85 -10.78
N VAL A 56 9.06 -5.32 -11.84
CA VAL A 56 8.91 -6.67 -12.37
C VAL A 56 10.20 -7.45 -12.12
N ALA A 57 10.13 -8.53 -11.35
CA ALA A 57 11.27 -9.41 -11.13
C ALA A 57 11.17 -10.66 -12.02
N GLN A 58 12.31 -11.10 -12.55
CA GLN A 58 12.43 -12.30 -13.38
C GLN A 58 11.44 -12.34 -14.57
N GLY A 59 11.06 -11.16 -15.09
CA GLY A 59 10.10 -11.03 -16.19
C GLY A 59 8.66 -11.47 -15.90
N LYS A 60 8.36 -12.01 -14.71
CA LYS A 60 7.05 -12.60 -14.39
C LYS A 60 6.40 -11.99 -13.15
N PHE A 61 7.19 -11.69 -12.12
CA PHE A 61 6.64 -11.32 -10.82
C PHE A 61 6.51 -9.80 -10.70
N LYS A 62 5.28 -9.31 -10.81
CA LYS A 62 4.93 -7.91 -10.53
C LYS A 62 4.87 -7.68 -9.02
N TYR A 63 5.56 -6.65 -8.53
CA TYR A 63 5.54 -6.21 -7.15
C TYR A 63 5.23 -4.72 -7.09
N THR A 64 4.38 -4.35 -6.15
CA THR A 64 4.13 -2.97 -5.76
C THR A 64 4.65 -2.81 -4.34
N SER A 65 5.37 -1.73 -4.05
CA SER A 65 5.95 -1.50 -2.74
C SER A 65 6.00 -0.02 -2.36
N VAL A 66 6.00 0.23 -1.05
CA VAL A 66 6.35 1.54 -0.47
C VAL A 66 7.83 1.50 -0.10
N LYS A 67 8.63 2.38 -0.71
CA LYS A 67 10.08 2.45 -0.49
C LYS A 67 10.46 3.73 0.25
N CYS A 68 11.19 3.59 1.35
CA CYS A 68 11.82 4.72 2.02
C CYS A 68 13.09 5.13 1.27
N LYS A 69 13.20 6.40 0.89
CA LYS A 69 14.38 6.91 0.17
C LYS A 69 15.56 7.19 1.10
N ASP A 70 15.33 7.28 2.41
CA ASP A 70 16.38 7.61 3.38
C ASP A 70 17.08 6.35 3.87
N CYS A 71 16.37 5.41 4.52
CA CYS A 71 16.96 4.16 5.03
C CYS A 71 16.95 3.01 4.02
N LYS A 72 16.38 3.22 2.82
CA LYS A 72 16.22 2.20 1.76
C LYS A 72 15.32 1.00 2.12
N GLY A 73 14.60 1.06 3.24
CA GLY A 73 13.58 0.07 3.60
C GLY A 73 12.50 -0.06 2.52
N ASP A 74 12.03 -1.27 2.29
CA ASP A 74 11.03 -1.60 1.28
C ASP A 74 9.90 -2.41 1.94
N LEU A 75 8.66 -1.92 1.81
CA LEU A 75 7.44 -2.60 2.21
C LEU A 75 6.71 -3.06 0.96
N THR A 76 6.91 -4.31 0.59
CA THR A 76 6.22 -4.93 -0.56
C THR A 76 4.80 -5.34 -0.16
N PHE A 77 3.81 -4.92 -0.96
CA PHE A 77 2.42 -5.32 -0.77
C PHE A 77 2.24 -6.81 -1.07
N GLY A 78 1.38 -7.45 -0.29
CA GLY A 78 0.89 -8.79 -0.57
C GLY A 78 -0.11 -8.78 -1.73
N LYS A 79 -0.14 -9.89 -2.45
CA LYS A 79 -1.14 -10.23 -3.47
C LYS A 79 -1.44 -11.72 -3.34
N ARG A 80 -2.64 -12.13 -3.77
CA ARG A 80 -2.95 -13.57 -3.82
C ARG A 80 -2.37 -14.17 -5.10
N GLU A 81 -2.18 -15.48 -5.11
CA GLU A 81 -1.73 -16.19 -6.32
C GLU A 81 -2.86 -16.33 -7.35
N ASP A 82 -4.09 -16.48 -6.86
CA ASP A 82 -5.31 -16.58 -7.67
C ASP A 82 -5.95 -15.23 -8.01
N ASP A 83 -5.45 -14.12 -7.44
CA ASP A 83 -5.90 -12.76 -7.71
C ASP A 83 -4.73 -11.76 -7.60
N ASP A 84 -4.26 -11.28 -8.75
CA ASP A 84 -3.16 -10.32 -8.86
C ASP A 84 -3.61 -8.85 -8.89
N GLN A 85 -4.92 -8.59 -8.72
CA GLN A 85 -5.52 -7.25 -8.72
C GLN A 85 -5.72 -6.73 -7.30
N THR A 86 -5.85 -7.61 -6.31
CA THR A 86 -6.02 -7.22 -4.89
C THR A 86 -4.68 -7.01 -4.20
N TYR A 87 -4.45 -5.80 -3.70
CA TYR A 87 -3.24 -5.43 -2.95
C TYR A 87 -3.57 -5.18 -1.48
N PHE A 88 -2.83 -5.84 -0.59
CA PHE A 88 -2.99 -5.68 0.85
C PHE A 88 -1.64 -5.58 1.56
N LEU A 89 -1.61 -4.91 2.71
CA LEU A 89 -0.45 -5.00 3.60
C LEU A 89 -0.39 -6.43 4.14
N ARG A 90 0.76 -7.08 3.99
CA ARG A 90 0.94 -8.46 4.45
C ARG A 90 0.67 -8.53 5.96
N ARG A 91 -0.07 -9.56 6.37
CA ARG A 91 -0.28 -9.91 7.78
C ARG A 91 0.60 -11.10 8.14
N LYS A 92 1.03 -11.17 9.38
CA LYS A 92 1.66 -12.34 9.99
C LYS A 92 0.59 -13.42 10.21
N GLU A 93 1.03 -14.65 10.48
CA GLU A 93 0.14 -15.76 10.85
C GLU A 93 -0.71 -15.43 12.10
N SER A 94 -0.22 -14.54 12.97
CA SER A 94 -0.95 -14.02 14.12
C SER A 94 -2.08 -13.03 13.78
N GLY A 95 -2.26 -12.66 12.51
CA GLY A 95 -3.25 -11.69 12.05
C GLY A 95 -2.82 -10.22 12.17
N GLU A 96 -1.73 -9.95 12.89
CA GLU A 96 -1.08 -8.63 12.94
C GLU A 96 -0.51 -8.24 11.59
N LEU A 97 -0.43 -6.93 11.30
CA LEU A 97 0.32 -6.48 10.13
C LEU A 97 1.80 -6.89 10.27
N ASP A 98 2.36 -7.45 9.21
CA ASP A 98 3.79 -7.75 9.11
C ASP A 98 4.63 -6.45 9.10
N TRP A 99 3.96 -5.35 8.77
CA TRP A 99 4.44 -4.00 8.96
C TRP A 99 3.98 -3.42 10.30
N ARG A 100 4.91 -2.85 11.07
CA ARG A 100 4.57 -2.05 12.25
C ARG A 100 4.55 -0.56 11.88
N PRO A 101 3.46 0.17 12.18
CA PRO A 101 3.47 1.62 12.14
C PRO A 101 4.63 2.15 12.99
N PHE A 102 5.25 3.25 12.57
CA PHE A 102 6.29 3.89 13.37
C PHE A 102 5.67 4.44 14.67
N GLU A 103 5.97 3.80 15.80
CA GLU A 103 5.70 4.37 17.12
C GLU A 103 6.85 5.32 17.47
N LYS A 104 6.59 6.62 17.38
CA LYS A 104 7.55 7.63 17.83
C LYS A 104 7.77 7.39 19.32
N ARG A 105 8.96 6.89 19.71
CA ARG A 105 9.35 6.80 21.12
C ARG A 105 9.16 8.20 21.71
N THR A 106 8.19 8.31 22.62
CA THR A 106 8.10 9.49 23.47
C THR A 106 9.25 9.33 24.44
N GLU A 107 10.28 10.14 24.30
CA GLU A 107 11.41 10.18 25.23
C GLU A 107 10.83 10.38 26.65
N GLN A 108 11.17 9.46 27.57
CA GLN A 108 10.98 9.64 29.01
C GLN A 108 12.16 10.42 29.56
#